data_AF-A0A8S3HMH5-F1
#
_entry.id   AF-A0A8S3HMH5-F1
#
_cell.length_a   1.000
_cell.length_b   1.000
_cell.length_c   1.000
_cell.angle_alpha   90.00
_cell.angle_beta   90.00
_cell.angle_gamma   90.00
#
_symmetry.space_group_name_H-M   'P 1'
#
loop_
_entity.id
_entity.type
_entity.pdbx_description
1 polymer ?
#
loop_
_entity_poly.entity_id
_entity_poly.type
_entity_poly.pdbx_seq_one_letter_code
_entity_poly.pdbx_strand_id
1 'polypeptide(L)'
;MKIFGKYFSITIPTPLSLLILLFINILFQLISTINVNVTNLFTSPLLTLYIIIGLGLYICYQYFMATSKFDLNLTGNIYLNDVSKLNETEIYSLFYPRTINDIEYLISKAKSQGKTISMRGQAHTMGGQTLPSRRNKNKNYVCDLKYMNHVEYNEPTEEVSVEAGATWTQVIHTLNLYGRSPVIMQSYCTFSVAGTISVNAHGITSDDAMIESVISIEYIDMNGKRGECSRQKQSELFSLLVGGYGLFGIITRLRLKTVANVKTSLEYIRLQVKFSLHY
;
A
#
# COMPACT_ATOMS: atom_id res chain seq x y z
N MET A 1 23.39 17.80 -26.06
CA MET A 1 22.40 18.68 -25.39
C MET A 1 21.00 18.05 -25.32
N LYS A 2 20.88 16.79 -24.87
CA LYS A 2 19.58 16.05 -24.78
C LYS A 2 19.53 14.98 -23.66
N ILE A 3 20.35 15.10 -22.60
CA ILE A 3 20.41 14.12 -21.50
C ILE A 3 19.90 14.67 -20.15
N PHE A 4 19.72 15.98 -20.01
CA PHE A 4 19.33 16.58 -18.72
C PHE A 4 17.81 16.80 -18.50
N GLY A 5 16.96 16.44 -19.46
CA GLY A 5 15.53 16.76 -19.42
C GLY A 5 14.62 15.79 -18.65
N LYS A 6 15.13 14.69 -18.08
CA LYS A 6 14.28 13.60 -17.54
C LYS A 6 14.23 13.50 -16.00
N TYR A 7 14.99 14.32 -15.27
CA TYR A 7 15.08 14.25 -13.80
C TYR A 7 14.49 15.46 -13.05
N PHE A 8 14.00 16.48 -13.75
CA PHE A 8 13.39 17.65 -13.12
C PHE A 8 11.96 17.87 -13.63
N SER A 9 11.04 17.00 -13.22
CA SER A 9 9.65 17.41 -13.05
C SER A 9 9.61 18.39 -11.88
N ILE A 10 9.33 19.66 -12.16
CA ILE A 10 9.35 20.79 -11.22
C ILE A 10 8.26 20.56 -10.16
N THR A 11 8.61 19.83 -9.09
CA THR A 11 8.02 20.01 -7.77
C THR A 11 8.66 21.26 -7.17
N ILE A 12 7.83 22.19 -6.70
CA ILE A 12 8.26 23.36 -5.92
C ILE A 12 9.28 22.87 -4.89
N PRO A 13 10.52 23.39 -4.88
CA PRO A 13 11.56 22.88 -4.00
C PRO A 13 11.07 22.99 -2.56
N THR A 14 10.95 21.85 -1.87
CA THR A 14 10.71 21.85 -0.42
C THR A 14 11.85 22.63 0.25
N PRO A 15 11.65 23.27 1.42
CA PRO A 15 12.71 23.97 2.15
C PRO A 15 13.99 23.11 2.33
N LEU A 16 13.83 21.78 2.40
CA LEU A 16 14.92 20.82 2.49
C LEU A 16 15.71 20.67 1.18
N SER A 17 15.07 20.72 0.01
CA SER A 17 15.77 20.67 -1.28
C SER A 17 16.64 21.92 -1.53
N LEU A 18 16.22 23.08 -1.02
CA LEU A 18 17.03 24.29 -1.00
C LEU A 18 18.25 24.15 -0.07
N LEU A 19 18.08 23.53 1.11
CA LEU A 19 19.16 23.22 2.05
C LEU A 19 20.17 22.21 1.48
N ILE A 20 19.69 21.16 0.78
CA ILE A 20 20.56 20.18 0.10
C ILE A 20 21.33 20.84 -1.04
N LEU A 21 20.68 21.69 -1.85
CA LEU A 21 21.36 22.46 -2.89
C LEU A 21 22.38 23.45 -2.30
N LEU A 22 22.07 24.09 -1.18
CA LEU A 22 23.01 24.94 -0.45
C LEU A 22 24.21 24.14 0.06
N PHE A 23 23.96 22.97 0.63
CA PHE A 23 25.01 22.08 1.15
C PHE A 23 25.91 21.56 0.03
N ILE A 24 25.34 21.13 -1.10
CA ILE A 24 26.10 20.72 -2.28
C ILE A 24 26.92 21.90 -2.82
N ASN A 25 26.36 23.11 -2.85
CA ASN A 25 27.07 24.30 -3.31
C ASN A 25 28.25 24.67 -2.38
N ILE A 26 28.03 24.62 -1.06
CA ILE A 26 29.09 24.82 -0.05
C ILE A 26 30.18 23.75 -0.19
N LEU A 27 29.80 22.48 -0.41
CA LEU A 27 30.73 21.38 -0.63
C LEU A 27 31.56 21.58 -1.90
N PHE A 28 30.96 22.02 -3.01
CA PHE A 28 31.68 22.35 -4.25
C PHE A 28 32.61 23.55 -4.09
N GLN A 29 32.19 24.59 -3.35
CA GLN A 29 33.04 25.75 -3.05
C GLN A 29 34.25 25.36 -2.21
N LEU A 30 34.07 24.47 -1.22
CA LEU A 30 35.16 23.90 -0.42
C LEU A 30 36.09 23.01 -1.26
N ILE A 31 35.56 22.20 -2.19
CA ILE A 31 36.39 21.40 -3.12
C ILE A 31 37.20 22.31 -4.05
N SER A 32 36.63 23.43 -4.51
CA SER A 32 37.30 24.37 -5.42
C SER A 32 38.42 25.19 -4.77
N THR A 33 38.44 25.30 -3.43
CA THR A 33 39.50 25.99 -2.67
C THR A 33 40.60 25.06 -2.19
N ILE A 34 40.44 23.75 -2.37
CA ILE A 34 41.33 22.74 -1.85
C ILE A 34 42.05 22.07 -3.03
N ASN A 35 43.32 22.44 -3.23
CA ASN A 35 44.23 21.76 -4.18
C ASN A 35 44.64 20.40 -3.58
N VAL A 36 43.71 19.45 -3.49
CA VAL A 36 43.96 18.12 -2.93
C VAL A 36 44.01 17.10 -4.05
N ASN A 37 45.16 16.42 -4.14
CA ASN A 37 45.31 15.14 -4.83
C ASN A 37 44.13 14.24 -4.46
N VAL A 38 43.37 13.77 -5.45
CA VAL A 38 42.15 12.95 -5.29
C VAL A 38 42.39 11.73 -4.38
N THR A 39 43.63 11.24 -4.30
CA THR A 39 44.05 10.15 -3.41
C THR A 39 44.00 10.51 -1.91
N ASN A 40 44.21 11.77 -1.54
CA ASN A 40 44.15 12.25 -0.15
C ASN A 40 42.72 12.62 0.29
N LEU A 41 41.77 12.69 -0.65
CA LEU A 41 40.37 12.97 -0.34
C LEU A 41 39.77 11.86 0.53
N PHE A 42 40.13 10.59 0.25
CA PHE A 42 39.62 9.42 0.94
C PHE A 42 40.39 9.04 2.22
N THR A 43 41.53 9.67 2.50
CA THR A 43 42.31 9.46 3.73
C THR A 43 42.08 10.55 4.78
N SER A 44 41.30 11.59 4.44
CA SER A 44 41.00 12.69 5.35
C SER A 44 40.08 12.24 6.50
N PRO A 45 40.54 12.32 7.77
CA PRO A 45 39.72 11.99 8.93
C PRO A 45 38.46 12.87 9.03
N LEU A 46 38.56 14.13 8.57
CA LEU A 46 37.46 15.09 8.60
C LEU A 46 36.35 14.73 7.60
N LEU A 47 36.72 14.33 6.37
CA LEU A 47 35.71 13.92 5.38
C LEU A 47 34.97 12.65 5.83
N THR A 48 35.71 11.70 6.38
CA THR A 48 35.15 10.47 6.95
C THR A 48 34.17 10.77 8.07
N LEU A 49 34.53 11.70 8.98
CA LEU A 49 33.65 12.15 10.05
C LEU A 49 32.37 12.82 9.52
N TYR A 50 32.46 13.68 8.50
CA TYR A 50 31.28 14.31 7.89
C TYR A 50 30.36 13.30 7.21
N ILE A 51 30.90 12.28 6.53
CA ILE A 51 30.10 11.21 5.92
C ILE A 51 29.39 10.39 7.00
N ILE A 52 30.07 10.04 8.10
CA ILE A 52 29.48 9.32 9.23
C ILE A 52 28.36 10.14 9.88
N ILE A 53 28.58 11.44 10.12
CA ILE A 53 27.56 12.35 10.66
C ILE A 53 26.38 12.48 9.68
N GLY A 54 26.64 12.62 8.38
CA GLY A 54 25.59 12.71 7.36
C GLY A 54 24.74 11.45 7.26
N LEU A 55 25.36 10.26 7.28
CA LEU A 55 24.67 8.97 7.35
C LEU A 55 23.91 8.81 8.66
N GLY A 56 24.50 9.20 9.79
CA GLY A 56 23.85 9.17 11.11
C GLY A 56 22.62 10.05 11.17
N LEU A 57 22.71 11.29 10.67
CA LEU A 57 21.58 12.21 10.56
C LEU A 57 20.52 11.69 9.58
N TYR A 58 20.92 11.08 8.47
CA TYR A 58 19.98 10.45 7.54
C TYR A 58 19.25 9.26 8.18
N ILE A 59 19.96 8.39 8.89
CA ILE A 59 19.36 7.25 9.61
C ILE A 59 18.43 7.76 10.73
N CYS A 60 18.86 8.73 11.54
CA CYS A 60 18.01 9.38 12.54
C CYS A 60 16.78 10.03 11.92
N TYR A 61 16.92 10.69 10.76
CA TYR A 61 15.80 11.27 10.03
C TYR A 61 14.84 10.19 9.51
N GLN A 62 15.34 9.11 8.92
CA GLN A 62 14.50 7.98 8.48
C GLN A 62 13.76 7.36 9.66
N TYR A 63 14.44 7.18 10.79
CA TYR A 63 13.83 6.67 12.01
C TYR A 63 12.77 7.62 12.57
N PHE A 64 13.05 8.93 12.63
CA PHE A 64 12.12 9.93 13.15
C PHE A 64 10.93 10.16 12.21
N MET A 65 11.14 10.18 10.89
CA MET A 65 10.08 10.29 9.90
C MET A 65 9.23 9.03 9.78
N ALA A 66 9.81 7.84 10.00
CA ALA A 66 9.04 6.61 10.16
C ALA A 66 8.12 6.67 11.40
N THR A 67 8.46 7.49 12.39
CA THR A 67 7.65 7.70 13.61
C THR A 67 6.75 8.94 13.58
N SER A 68 6.82 9.80 12.56
CA SER A 68 5.80 10.84 12.38
C SER A 68 4.48 10.16 12.06
N LYS A 69 3.71 9.89 13.11
CA LYS A 69 2.32 9.45 13.05
C LYS A 69 1.60 10.44 12.14
N PHE A 70 1.32 10.05 10.91
CA PHE A 70 0.65 10.87 9.90
C PHE A 70 -0.84 10.99 10.25
N ASP A 71 -1.12 11.59 11.41
CA ASP A 71 -2.33 12.30 11.65
C ASP A 71 -2.13 13.64 10.96
N LEU A 72 -2.49 13.70 9.67
CA LEU A 72 -2.71 15.01 9.07
C LEU A 72 -3.92 15.55 9.84
N ASN A 73 -3.66 16.31 10.90
CA ASN A 73 -4.64 17.17 11.54
C ASN A 73 -5.04 18.24 10.52
N LEU A 74 -5.75 17.82 9.48
CA LEU A 74 -6.31 18.68 8.45
C LEU A 74 -7.34 19.52 9.17
N THR A 75 -7.03 20.80 9.34
CA THR A 75 -7.95 21.77 9.92
C THR A 75 -8.99 22.14 8.86
N GLY A 76 -10.26 21.84 9.13
CA GLY A 76 -11.38 22.09 8.22
C GLY A 76 -12.22 20.84 7.93
N ASN A 77 -13.31 21.01 7.19
CA ASN A 77 -14.17 19.89 6.80
C ASN A 77 -13.48 19.07 5.70
N ILE A 78 -13.21 17.80 5.96
CA ILE A 78 -12.56 16.88 5.02
C ILE A 78 -13.66 16.10 4.29
N TYR A 79 -13.66 16.13 2.97
CA TYR A 79 -14.58 15.36 2.14
C TYR A 79 -13.82 14.28 1.39
N LEU A 80 -14.35 13.06 1.44
CA LEU A 80 -13.88 11.94 0.64
C LEU A 80 -14.99 11.42 -0.25
N ASN A 81 -14.59 10.78 -1.33
CA ASN A 81 -15.49 10.13 -2.27
C ASN A 81 -14.89 8.80 -2.70
N ASP A 82 -15.67 7.99 -3.40
CA ASP A 82 -15.21 6.75 -4.03
C ASP A 82 -15.08 6.93 -5.54
N VAL A 83 -14.70 5.88 -6.29
CA VAL A 83 -14.44 6.00 -7.73
C VAL A 83 -15.69 6.41 -8.53
N SER A 84 -16.90 6.12 -8.03
CA SER A 84 -18.15 6.53 -8.69
C SER A 84 -18.36 8.05 -8.64
N LYS A 85 -17.75 8.72 -7.66
CA LYS A 85 -17.97 10.12 -7.31
C LYS A 85 -19.40 10.46 -6.84
N LEU A 86 -20.27 9.46 -6.62
CA LEU A 86 -21.66 9.68 -6.20
C LEU A 86 -21.84 9.72 -4.68
N ASN A 87 -20.80 9.40 -3.91
CA ASN A 87 -20.89 9.17 -2.47
C ASN A 87 -20.05 10.15 -1.65
N GLU A 88 -19.95 11.42 -2.09
CA GLU A 88 -19.20 12.42 -1.32
C GLU A 88 -19.69 12.47 0.13
N THR A 89 -18.74 12.33 1.05
CA THR A 89 -18.99 12.16 2.48
C THR A 89 -17.95 12.92 3.27
N GLU A 90 -18.44 13.79 4.17
CA GLU A 90 -17.60 14.46 5.16
C GLU A 90 -17.10 13.46 6.21
N ILE A 91 -15.84 13.57 6.62
CA ILE A 91 -15.20 12.70 7.60
C ILE A 91 -14.52 13.53 8.69
N TYR A 92 -14.29 12.91 9.85
CA TYR A 92 -13.64 13.60 10.96
C TYR A 92 -12.12 13.74 10.75
N SER A 93 -11.44 12.66 10.36
CA SER A 93 -10.00 12.69 10.06
C SER A 93 -9.61 11.52 9.14
N LEU A 94 -8.54 11.71 8.39
CA LEU A 94 -7.95 10.76 7.46
C LEU A 94 -6.54 10.40 7.91
N PHE A 95 -6.30 9.11 8.10
CA PHE A 95 -5.01 8.55 8.52
C PHE A 95 -4.37 7.77 7.38
N TYR A 96 -3.04 7.86 7.32
CA TYR A 96 -2.21 7.18 6.34
C TYR A 96 -1.15 6.31 7.05
N PRO A 97 -1.53 5.13 7.58
CA PRO A 97 -0.59 4.23 8.22
C PRO A 97 0.55 3.82 7.28
N ARG A 98 1.73 3.62 7.86
CA ARG A 98 2.90 3.03 7.17
C ARG A 98 3.38 1.77 7.88
N THR A 99 3.01 1.61 9.14
CA THR A 99 3.42 0.49 9.98
C THR A 99 2.22 -0.09 10.72
N ILE A 100 2.37 -1.33 11.20
CA ILE A 100 1.40 -1.98 12.09
C ILE A 100 1.14 -1.14 13.35
N ASN A 101 2.18 -0.51 13.89
CA ASN A 101 2.08 0.33 15.09
C ASN A 101 1.17 1.56 14.86
N ASP A 102 1.12 2.10 13.64
CA ASP A 102 0.23 3.20 13.30
C ASP A 102 -1.25 2.77 13.36
N ILE A 103 -1.55 1.55 12.91
CA ILE A 103 -2.90 0.99 12.97
C ILE A 103 -3.30 0.74 14.43
N GLU A 104 -2.41 0.17 15.24
CA GLU A 104 -2.67 -0.04 16.68
C GLU A 104 -2.93 1.29 17.40
N TYR A 105 -2.13 2.31 17.11
CA TYR A 105 -2.34 3.66 17.61
C TYR A 105 -3.69 4.22 17.19
N LEU A 106 -4.08 4.05 15.92
CA LEU A 106 -5.37 4.50 15.40
C LEU A 106 -6.53 3.81 16.12
N ILE A 107 -6.47 2.50 16.34
CA ILE A 107 -7.48 1.72 17.07
C ILE A 107 -7.61 2.23 18.51
N SER A 108 -6.48 2.38 19.20
CA SER A 108 -6.44 2.90 20.58
C SER A 108 -7.02 4.33 20.67
N LYS A 109 -6.65 5.19 19.72
CA LYS A 109 -7.16 6.57 19.61
C LYS A 109 -8.67 6.58 19.33
N ALA A 110 -9.15 5.77 18.40
CA ALA A 110 -10.57 5.67 18.09
C ALA A 110 -11.38 5.21 19.31
N LYS A 111 -10.89 4.18 20.02
CA LYS A 111 -11.51 3.64 21.23
C LYS A 111 -11.58 4.68 22.35
N SER A 112 -10.48 5.36 22.65
CA SER A 112 -10.45 6.40 23.71
C SER A 112 -11.35 7.60 23.41
N GLN A 113 -11.64 7.87 22.13
CA GLN A 113 -12.50 8.98 21.72
C GLN A 113 -13.93 8.57 21.32
N GLY A 114 -14.30 7.30 21.49
CA GLY A 114 -15.63 6.78 21.09
C GLY A 114 -15.91 6.94 19.60
N LYS A 115 -14.89 6.81 18.75
CA LYS A 115 -14.96 6.92 17.30
C LYS A 115 -14.86 5.56 16.61
N THR A 116 -15.37 5.49 15.39
CA THR A 116 -15.31 4.34 14.49
C THR A 116 -14.19 4.49 13.48
N ILE A 117 -13.80 3.39 12.85
CA ILE A 117 -12.79 3.37 11.78
C ILE A 117 -13.42 2.79 10.52
N SER A 118 -13.24 3.46 9.38
CA SER A 118 -13.55 2.94 8.06
C SER A 118 -12.24 2.66 7.31
N MET A 119 -12.15 1.49 6.66
CA MET A 119 -10.97 1.10 5.92
C MET A 119 -11.04 1.57 4.47
N ARG A 120 -9.90 2.04 3.95
CA ARG A 120 -9.76 2.50 2.58
C ARG A 120 -8.45 1.98 2.01
N GLY A 121 -8.52 1.40 0.82
CA GLY A 121 -7.35 1.12 -0.02
C GLY A 121 -7.34 2.11 -1.18
N GLN A 122 -7.52 1.59 -2.39
CA GLN A 122 -7.53 2.42 -3.62
C GLN A 122 -8.87 3.11 -3.92
N ALA A 123 -9.82 3.11 -2.97
CA ALA A 123 -11.11 3.78 -3.08
C ALA A 123 -11.99 3.39 -4.29
N HIS A 124 -11.80 2.19 -4.83
CA HIS A 124 -12.48 1.70 -6.04
C HIS A 124 -13.92 1.21 -5.81
N THR A 125 -14.47 1.41 -4.61
CA THR A 125 -15.87 1.11 -4.32
C THR A 125 -16.82 2.05 -5.07
N MET A 126 -18.07 1.64 -5.28
CA MET A 126 -19.07 2.45 -6.01
C MET A 126 -20.34 2.72 -5.21
N GLY A 127 -20.41 2.28 -3.95
CA GLY A 127 -21.57 2.44 -3.07
C GLY A 127 -21.20 2.97 -1.68
N GLY A 128 -20.05 3.65 -1.53
CA GLY A 128 -19.62 4.23 -0.27
C GLY A 128 -19.12 3.21 0.78
N GLN A 129 -18.78 1.98 0.40
CA GLN A 129 -18.39 0.93 1.36
C GLN A 129 -17.10 1.28 2.14
N THR A 130 -16.20 2.09 1.58
CA THR A 130 -15.00 2.60 2.30
C THR A 130 -15.25 3.91 3.07
N LEU A 131 -16.48 4.43 3.05
CA LEU A 131 -16.84 5.71 3.67
C LEU A 131 -17.70 5.48 4.90
N PRO A 132 -17.67 6.38 5.89
CA PRO A 132 -18.61 6.28 7.00
C PRO A 132 -20.05 6.43 6.53
N SER A 133 -20.97 5.87 7.31
CA SER A 133 -22.38 6.25 7.21
C SER A 133 -22.51 7.77 7.38
N ARG A 134 -23.30 8.40 6.52
CA ARG A 134 -23.60 9.85 6.60
C ARG A 134 -24.14 10.28 7.97
N ARG A 135 -24.77 9.36 8.71
CA ARG A 135 -25.27 9.59 10.09
C ARG A 135 -24.16 9.74 11.13
N ASN A 136 -22.95 9.24 10.83
CA ASN A 136 -21.81 9.17 11.75
C ASN A 136 -20.58 9.95 11.25
N LYS A 137 -20.75 10.90 10.31
CA LYS A 137 -19.66 11.66 9.69
C LYS A 137 -18.65 12.28 10.67
N ASN A 138 -19.13 12.81 11.80
CA ASN A 138 -18.29 13.46 12.82
C ASN A 138 -17.67 12.48 13.84
N LYS A 139 -17.85 11.17 13.67
CA LYS A 139 -17.40 10.13 14.60
C LYS A 139 -16.61 9.01 13.90
N ASN A 140 -16.06 9.27 12.72
CA ASN A 140 -15.35 8.26 11.95
C ASN A 140 -13.98 8.75 11.50
N TYR A 141 -12.99 7.90 11.73
CA TYR A 141 -11.67 8.00 11.12
C TYR A 141 -11.61 7.13 9.88
N VAL A 142 -11.09 7.67 8.78
CA VAL A 142 -10.78 6.86 7.61
C VAL A 142 -9.32 6.45 7.68
N CYS A 143 -9.07 5.15 7.61
CA CYS A 143 -7.75 4.53 7.59
C CYS A 143 -7.41 4.15 6.15
N ASP A 144 -6.61 4.98 5.47
CA ASP A 144 -6.18 4.75 4.10
C ASP A 144 -4.81 4.06 4.07
N LEU A 145 -4.84 2.78 3.69
CA LEU A 145 -3.69 1.88 3.74
C LEU A 145 -2.72 2.03 2.57
N LYS A 146 -2.92 2.96 1.63
CA LYS A 146 -2.16 3.04 0.36
C LYS A 146 -0.62 3.10 0.49
N TYR A 147 -0.10 3.44 1.67
CA TYR A 147 1.34 3.47 1.95
C TYR A 147 1.90 2.25 2.69
N MET A 148 1.04 1.31 3.11
CA MET A 148 1.43 -0.04 3.51
C MET A 148 1.37 -0.92 2.26
N ASN A 149 2.37 -0.78 1.40
CA ASN A 149 2.37 -1.32 0.04
C ASN A 149 3.63 -2.11 -0.30
N HIS A 150 4.35 -2.61 0.70
CA HIS A 150 5.48 -3.50 0.48
C HIS A 150 5.03 -4.84 -0.13
N VAL A 151 5.83 -5.34 -1.08
CA VAL A 151 5.61 -6.60 -1.80
C VAL A 151 6.93 -7.35 -1.85
N GLU A 152 6.93 -8.57 -1.37
CA GLU A 152 8.11 -9.44 -1.30
C GLU A 152 7.76 -10.83 -1.86
N TYR A 153 8.55 -11.31 -2.82
CA TYR A 153 8.41 -12.66 -3.36
C TYR A 153 9.44 -13.58 -2.72
N ASN A 154 9.01 -14.79 -2.34
CA ASN A 154 9.86 -15.80 -1.74
C ASN A 154 10.03 -16.96 -2.73
N GLU A 155 11.19 -17.05 -3.37
CA GLU A 155 11.51 -18.09 -4.36
C GLU A 155 11.36 -19.52 -3.83
N PRO A 156 11.92 -19.89 -2.65
CA PRO A 156 11.81 -21.27 -2.14
C PRO A 156 10.39 -21.77 -1.92
N THR A 157 9.47 -20.89 -1.52
CA THR A 157 8.06 -21.25 -1.24
C THR A 157 7.13 -20.95 -2.42
N GLU A 158 7.62 -20.21 -3.41
CA GLU A 158 6.84 -19.65 -4.51
C GLU A 158 5.63 -18.79 -4.05
N GLU A 159 5.75 -18.20 -2.87
CA GLU A 159 4.72 -17.34 -2.27
C GLU A 159 5.07 -15.86 -2.45
N VAL A 160 4.04 -15.01 -2.47
CA VAL A 160 4.23 -13.56 -2.37
C VAL A 160 3.57 -13.03 -1.10
N SER A 161 4.37 -12.28 -0.34
CA SER A 161 3.96 -11.54 0.84
C SER A 161 3.63 -10.11 0.43
N VAL A 162 2.43 -9.65 0.75
CA VAL A 162 1.87 -8.41 0.23
C VAL A 162 1.21 -7.62 1.35
N GLU A 163 1.66 -6.39 1.60
CA GLU A 163 0.97 -5.50 2.51
C GLU A 163 -0.38 -5.04 1.95
N ALA A 164 -1.32 -4.78 2.85
CA ALA A 164 -2.73 -4.62 2.52
C ALA A 164 -3.05 -3.52 1.49
N GLY A 165 -2.29 -2.42 1.50
CA GLY A 165 -2.46 -1.30 0.60
C GLY A 165 -1.75 -1.43 -0.74
N ALA A 166 -0.92 -2.45 -0.92
CA ALA A 166 -0.27 -2.70 -2.21
C ALA A 166 -1.33 -2.90 -3.30
N THR A 167 -1.04 -2.40 -4.50
CA THR A 167 -1.87 -2.64 -5.68
C THR A 167 -1.48 -3.93 -6.39
N TRP A 168 -2.41 -4.54 -7.11
CA TRP A 168 -2.07 -5.69 -7.96
C TRP A 168 -1.04 -5.35 -9.04
N THR A 169 -1.00 -4.12 -9.54
CA THR A 169 0.09 -3.65 -10.42
C THR A 169 1.46 -3.83 -9.78
N GLN A 170 1.62 -3.46 -8.50
CA GLN A 170 2.87 -3.64 -7.77
C GLN A 170 3.21 -5.13 -7.61
N VAL A 171 2.21 -5.95 -7.28
CA VAL A 171 2.39 -7.42 -7.18
C VAL A 171 2.86 -8.00 -8.51
N ILE A 172 2.19 -7.67 -9.62
CA ILE A 172 2.56 -8.16 -10.96
C ILE A 172 3.98 -7.73 -11.33
N HIS A 173 4.35 -6.47 -11.09
CA HIS A 173 5.70 -5.99 -11.37
C HIS A 173 6.77 -6.75 -10.57
N THR A 174 6.52 -7.01 -9.28
CA THR A 174 7.44 -7.81 -8.46
C THR A 174 7.55 -9.24 -8.98
N LEU A 175 6.44 -9.90 -9.28
CA LEU A 175 6.42 -11.29 -9.73
C LEU A 175 7.01 -11.49 -11.14
N ASN A 176 6.88 -10.51 -12.02
CA ASN A 176 7.46 -10.55 -13.36
C ASN A 176 8.98 -10.70 -13.35
N LEU A 177 9.67 -10.18 -12.32
CA LEU A 177 11.12 -10.34 -12.16
C LEU A 177 11.55 -11.81 -12.00
N TYR A 178 10.62 -12.67 -11.57
CA TYR A 178 10.85 -14.09 -11.28
C TYR A 178 10.08 -15.01 -12.23
N GLY A 179 9.48 -14.47 -13.30
CA GLY A 179 8.65 -15.26 -14.21
C GLY A 179 7.42 -15.86 -13.54
N ARG A 180 6.85 -15.18 -12.53
CA ARG A 180 5.65 -15.60 -11.79
C ARG A 180 4.47 -14.68 -12.07
N SER A 181 3.27 -15.16 -11.76
CA SER A 181 2.00 -14.46 -11.88
C SER A 181 1.12 -14.72 -10.65
N PRO A 182 0.22 -13.80 -10.28
CA PRO A 182 -0.91 -14.14 -9.42
C PRO A 182 -1.70 -15.32 -9.99
N VAL A 183 -2.27 -16.16 -9.12
CA VAL A 183 -3.11 -17.30 -9.55
C VAL A 183 -4.42 -16.82 -10.17
N ILE A 184 -4.99 -15.76 -9.59
CA ILE A 184 -6.31 -15.24 -9.94
C ILE A 184 -6.18 -13.73 -10.12
N MET A 185 -6.76 -13.19 -11.19
CA MET A 185 -6.75 -11.76 -11.45
C MET A 185 -8.13 -11.27 -11.88
N GLN A 186 -8.56 -10.13 -11.33
CA GLN A 186 -9.73 -9.36 -11.77
C GLN A 186 -9.41 -8.57 -13.05
N SER A 187 -10.43 -7.99 -13.68
CA SER A 187 -10.28 -7.18 -14.91
C SER A 187 -9.33 -5.98 -14.77
N TYR A 188 -9.15 -5.44 -13.56
CA TYR A 188 -8.26 -4.31 -13.30
C TYR A 188 -7.24 -4.64 -12.21
N CYS A 189 -6.02 -4.17 -12.38
CA CYS A 189 -4.93 -4.35 -11.42
C CYS A 189 -4.67 -3.11 -10.54
N THR A 190 -5.49 -2.07 -10.65
CA THR A 190 -5.35 -0.83 -9.87
C THR A 190 -5.93 -0.92 -8.45
N PHE A 191 -6.59 -2.02 -8.12
CA PHE A 191 -7.15 -2.27 -6.79
C PHE A 191 -6.07 -2.59 -5.76
N SER A 192 -6.29 -2.23 -4.50
CA SER A 192 -5.49 -2.72 -3.37
C SER A 192 -5.77 -4.20 -3.13
N VAL A 193 -4.74 -4.99 -2.83
CA VAL A 193 -4.87 -6.44 -2.61
C VAL A 193 -5.82 -6.75 -1.45
N ALA A 194 -5.69 -6.10 -0.28
CA ALA A 194 -6.61 -6.37 0.83
C ALA A 194 -8.05 -5.96 0.53
N GLY A 195 -8.27 -4.88 -0.24
CA GLY A 195 -9.60 -4.48 -0.69
C GLY A 195 -10.26 -5.55 -1.57
N THR A 196 -9.49 -6.12 -2.50
CA THR A 196 -9.91 -7.24 -3.34
C THR A 196 -10.28 -8.48 -2.52
N ILE A 197 -9.46 -8.86 -1.53
CA ILE A 197 -9.74 -10.00 -0.65
C ILE A 197 -10.96 -9.73 0.25
N SER A 198 -11.12 -8.49 0.73
CA SER A 198 -12.23 -8.11 1.62
C SER A 198 -13.60 -8.20 0.95
N VAL A 199 -13.66 -8.24 -0.39
CA VAL A 199 -14.89 -8.49 -1.16
C VAL A 199 -14.90 -9.87 -1.83
N ASN A 200 -13.88 -10.68 -1.56
CA ASN A 200 -13.61 -11.97 -2.20
C ASN A 200 -13.86 -11.95 -3.71
N ALA A 201 -13.20 -11.03 -4.41
CA ALA A 201 -13.50 -10.83 -5.82
C ALA A 201 -13.24 -12.07 -6.66
N HIS A 202 -13.97 -12.19 -7.78
CA HIS A 202 -13.79 -13.25 -8.76
C HIS A 202 -12.68 -12.91 -9.75
N GLY A 203 -11.98 -13.94 -10.23
CA GLY A 203 -11.06 -13.83 -11.34
C GLY A 203 -11.77 -13.84 -12.69
N ILE A 204 -11.19 -13.16 -13.67
CA ILE A 204 -11.59 -13.31 -15.08
C ILE A 204 -10.85 -14.47 -15.77
N THR A 205 -9.74 -14.93 -15.18
CA THR A 205 -8.83 -15.91 -15.78
C THR A 205 -9.05 -17.36 -15.31
N SER A 206 -9.81 -17.60 -14.24
CA SER A 206 -9.90 -18.93 -13.62
C SER A 206 -11.29 -19.32 -13.09
N ASP A 207 -12.35 -18.53 -13.30
CA ASP A 207 -13.69 -18.69 -12.69
C ASP A 207 -13.72 -18.78 -11.14
N ASP A 208 -12.57 -18.86 -10.48
CA ASP A 208 -12.37 -18.93 -9.04
C ASP A 208 -12.39 -17.54 -8.39
N ALA A 209 -12.62 -17.53 -7.07
CA ALA A 209 -12.53 -16.34 -6.24
C ALA A 209 -11.14 -16.20 -5.60
N MET A 210 -10.77 -14.96 -5.28
CA MET A 210 -9.44 -14.59 -4.77
C MET A 210 -9.02 -15.35 -3.50
N ILE A 211 -9.96 -15.83 -2.70
CA ILE A 211 -9.71 -16.70 -1.53
C ILE A 211 -8.86 -17.94 -1.87
N GLU A 212 -8.95 -18.47 -3.09
CA GLU A 212 -8.20 -19.66 -3.50
C GLU A 212 -6.68 -19.41 -3.61
N SER A 213 -6.30 -18.15 -3.81
CA SER A 213 -4.90 -17.71 -3.80
C SER A 213 -4.36 -17.48 -2.39
N VAL A 214 -5.21 -17.31 -1.37
CA VAL A 214 -4.79 -16.88 -0.03
C VAL A 214 -4.27 -18.07 0.79
N ILE A 215 -3.05 -17.94 1.29
CA ILE A 215 -2.39 -18.90 2.18
C ILE A 215 -2.66 -18.52 3.64
N SER A 216 -2.35 -17.27 4.00
CA SER A 216 -2.66 -16.72 5.32
C SER A 216 -2.88 -15.21 5.28
N ILE A 217 -3.52 -14.73 6.35
CA ILE A 217 -3.88 -13.32 6.55
C ILE A 217 -3.31 -12.89 7.90
N GLU A 218 -2.42 -11.89 7.87
CA GLU A 218 -2.09 -11.11 9.06
C GLU A 218 -3.14 -10.01 9.24
N TYR A 219 -3.63 -9.87 10.46
CA TYR A 219 -4.68 -8.92 10.79
C TYR A 219 -4.45 -8.24 12.14
N ILE A 220 -5.15 -7.12 12.36
CA ILE A 220 -5.33 -6.50 13.67
C ILE A 220 -6.82 -6.47 14.00
N ASP A 221 -7.18 -6.97 15.17
CA ASP A 221 -8.58 -6.97 15.63
C ASP A 221 -9.01 -5.60 16.20
N MET A 222 -10.28 -5.50 16.57
CA MET A 222 -10.87 -4.28 17.16
C MET A 222 -10.26 -3.85 18.50
N ASN A 223 -9.49 -4.72 19.16
CA ASN A 223 -8.78 -4.40 20.39
C ASN A 223 -7.32 -3.99 20.14
N GLY A 224 -6.89 -3.94 18.89
CA GLY A 224 -5.51 -3.64 18.53
C GLY A 224 -4.57 -4.85 18.66
N LYS A 225 -5.10 -6.07 18.80
CA LYS A 225 -4.27 -7.28 18.90
C LYS A 225 -3.96 -7.81 17.51
N ARG A 226 -2.67 -8.08 17.26
CA ARG A 226 -2.18 -8.74 16.05
C ARG A 226 -2.52 -10.22 16.04
N GLY A 227 -2.81 -10.77 14.87
CA GLY A 227 -2.98 -12.20 14.68
C GLY A 227 -2.66 -12.63 13.25
N GLU A 228 -2.60 -13.94 13.05
CA GLU A 228 -2.50 -14.57 11.74
C GLU A 228 -3.47 -15.75 11.69
N CYS A 229 -4.30 -15.79 10.65
CA CYS A 229 -5.23 -16.88 10.39
C CYS A 229 -5.03 -17.47 8.99
N SER A 230 -5.43 -18.72 8.83
CA SER A 230 -5.42 -19.49 7.59
C SER A 230 -6.58 -20.48 7.58
N ARG A 231 -6.69 -21.29 6.53
CA ARG A 231 -7.67 -22.38 6.47
C ARG A 231 -7.49 -23.42 7.59
N GLN A 232 -6.28 -23.52 8.16
CA GLN A 232 -5.94 -24.47 9.23
C GLN A 232 -5.86 -23.83 10.62
N LYS A 233 -5.67 -22.51 10.70
CA LYS A 233 -5.50 -21.77 11.94
C LYS A 233 -6.54 -20.65 12.04
N GLN A 234 -7.42 -20.71 13.04
CA GLN A 234 -8.55 -19.77 13.18
C GLN A 234 -9.37 -19.68 11.88
N SER A 235 -9.77 -20.84 11.36
CA SER A 235 -10.44 -20.98 10.06
C SER A 235 -11.74 -20.18 9.95
N GLU A 236 -12.52 -20.10 11.04
CA GLU A 236 -13.72 -19.27 11.10
C GLU A 236 -13.39 -17.80 10.86
N LEU A 237 -12.40 -17.25 11.58
CA LEU A 237 -11.98 -15.86 11.39
C LEU A 237 -11.40 -15.62 9.99
N PHE A 238 -10.63 -16.58 9.46
CA PHE A 238 -10.15 -16.52 8.09
C PHE A 238 -11.31 -16.38 7.09
N SER A 239 -12.35 -17.20 7.22
CA SER A 239 -13.56 -17.12 6.39
C SER A 239 -14.34 -15.81 6.59
N LEU A 240 -14.31 -15.23 7.79
CA LEU A 240 -14.96 -13.94 8.07
C LEU A 240 -14.17 -12.74 7.53
N LEU A 241 -12.83 -12.79 7.51
CA LEU A 241 -12.01 -11.71 6.96
C LEU A 241 -12.10 -11.65 5.44
N VAL A 242 -12.20 -12.80 4.76
CA VAL A 242 -12.37 -12.88 3.32
C VAL A 242 -13.82 -12.62 2.94
N GLY A 243 -14.09 -11.61 2.11
CA GLY A 243 -15.47 -11.20 1.81
C GLY A 243 -16.19 -10.49 2.97
N GLY A 244 -15.51 -10.24 4.10
CA GLY A 244 -16.08 -9.60 5.28
C GLY A 244 -16.17 -8.09 5.25
N TYR A 245 -15.80 -7.44 4.14
CA TYR A 245 -15.81 -5.99 3.97
C TYR A 245 -15.05 -5.21 5.07
N GLY A 246 -14.03 -5.84 5.67
CA GLY A 246 -13.23 -5.24 6.75
C GLY A 246 -13.93 -5.15 8.11
N LEU A 247 -15.07 -5.84 8.31
CA LEU A 247 -15.86 -5.78 9.54
C LEU A 247 -15.28 -6.61 10.69
N PHE A 248 -14.49 -7.64 10.39
CA PHE A 248 -13.97 -8.61 11.37
C PHE A 248 -12.52 -8.35 11.77
N GLY A 249 -11.90 -7.32 11.21
CA GLY A 249 -10.51 -6.95 11.47
C GLY A 249 -9.90 -6.19 10.31
N ILE A 250 -8.76 -5.56 10.58
CA ILE A 250 -7.96 -4.86 9.58
C ILE A 250 -6.93 -5.86 9.04
N ILE A 251 -7.09 -6.27 7.78
CA ILE A 251 -6.05 -7.02 7.06
C ILE A 251 -4.83 -6.10 6.90
N THR A 252 -3.66 -6.57 7.32
CA THR A 252 -2.40 -5.81 7.22
C THR A 252 -1.43 -6.40 6.22
N ARG A 253 -1.41 -7.73 6.09
CA ARG A 253 -0.57 -8.44 5.13
C ARG A 253 -1.22 -9.76 4.71
N LEU A 254 -0.97 -10.17 3.49
CA LEU A 254 -1.45 -11.39 2.88
C LEU A 254 -0.27 -12.20 2.37
N ARG A 255 -0.29 -13.51 2.59
CA ARG A 255 0.55 -14.45 1.86
C ARG A 255 -0.29 -15.12 0.79
N LEU A 256 0.16 -15.03 -0.45
CA LEU A 256 -0.56 -15.52 -1.62
C LEU A 256 0.27 -16.55 -2.38
N LYS A 257 -0.40 -17.56 -2.91
CA LYS A 257 0.17 -18.47 -3.91
C LYS A 257 0.52 -17.68 -5.17
N THR A 258 1.50 -18.16 -5.89
CA THR A 258 1.80 -17.70 -7.26
C THR A 258 1.81 -18.89 -8.20
N VAL A 259 1.77 -18.63 -9.51
CA VAL A 259 1.97 -19.63 -10.56
C VAL A 259 3.02 -19.15 -11.55
N ALA A 260 3.55 -20.04 -12.37
CA ALA A 260 4.42 -19.66 -13.47
C ALA A 260 3.70 -18.66 -14.41
N ASN A 261 4.40 -17.61 -14.82
CA ASN A 261 3.89 -16.66 -15.79
C ASN A 261 3.96 -17.27 -17.20
N VAL A 262 2.84 -17.80 -17.66
CA VAL A 262 2.73 -18.49 -18.94
C VAL A 262 1.78 -17.75 -19.87
N LYS A 263 2.04 -17.88 -21.18
CA LYS A 263 1.12 -17.36 -22.19
C LYS A 263 -0.14 -18.21 -22.21
N THR A 264 -1.30 -17.61 -21.95
CA THR A 264 -2.60 -18.27 -22.04
C THR A 264 -3.16 -18.22 -23.46
N SER A 265 -3.91 -19.24 -23.86
CA SER A 265 -4.72 -19.27 -25.09
C SER A 265 -6.20 -19.31 -24.74
N LEU A 266 -7.02 -18.56 -25.49
CA LEU A 266 -8.48 -18.60 -25.32
C LEU A 266 -9.04 -19.81 -26.06
N GLU A 267 -9.68 -20.72 -25.33
CA GLU A 267 -10.55 -21.74 -25.89
C GLU A 267 -11.99 -21.25 -25.78
N TYR A 268 -12.78 -21.38 -26.85
CA TYR A 268 -14.19 -21.01 -26.84
C TYR A 268 -15.01 -22.04 -27.60
N ILE A 269 -16.22 -22.31 -27.11
CA ILE A 269 -17.20 -23.15 -27.78
C ILE A 269 -18.30 -22.23 -28.29
N ARG A 270 -18.51 -22.20 -29.60
CA ARG A 270 -19.63 -21.45 -30.19
C ARG A 270 -20.90 -22.29 -30.09
N LEU A 271 -21.80 -21.93 -29.19
CA LEU A 271 -23.11 -22.57 -29.09
C LEU A 271 -24.03 -22.10 -30.22
N GLN A 272 -24.61 -23.04 -30.96
CA GLN A 272 -25.68 -22.72 -31.92
C GLN A 272 -27.00 -22.55 -31.14
N VAL A 273 -27.49 -21.31 -31.07
CA VAL A 273 -28.82 -21.04 -30.52
C VAL A 273 -29.85 -21.40 -31.60
N LYS A 274 -30.58 -22.51 -31.40
CA LYS A 274 -31.78 -22.81 -32.19
C LYS A 274 -32.94 -22.02 -31.59
N PHE A 275 -33.38 -20.98 -32.28
CA PHE A 275 -34.62 -20.30 -31.93
C PHE A 275 -35.80 -21.21 -32.32
N SER A 276 -36.47 -21.81 -31.34
CA SER A 276 -37.81 -22.36 -31.54
C SER A 276 -38.80 -21.21 -31.43
N LEU A 277 -39.30 -20.73 -32.56
CA LEU A 277 -40.46 -19.84 -32.58
C LEU A 277 -41.69 -20.68 -32.20
N HIS A 278 -41.97 -20.78 -30.90
CA HIS A 278 -43.30 -21.16 -30.43
C HIS A 278 -44.14 -19.88 -30.40
N TYR A 279 -44.82 -19.62 -31.52
CA TYR A 279 -45.99 -18.75 -31.58
C TYR A 279 -47.23 -19.55 -31.22
#